data_AF-A0A2U2XGB1-F1
#
_entry.id   AF-A0A2U2XGB1-F1
#
_cell.length_a   1.000
_cell.length_b   1.000
_cell.length_c   1.000
_cell.angle_alpha   90.00
_cell.angle_beta   90.00
_cell.angle_gamma   90.00
#
_symmetry.space_group_name_H-M   'P 1'
#
loop_
_entity.id
_entity.type
_entity.pdbx_description
1 polymer ?
#
loop_
_entity_poly.entity_id
_entity_poly.type
_entity_poly.pdbx_seq_one_letter_code
_entity_poly.pdbx_strand_id
1 'polypeptide(L)'
;MKKPLTELKPEDAIPLFVRLKNIILGKQKPDGFTQITFSISLLSWLLLVVWNAVSYFVLLTSDIIKENKGFSVDEVIIKNGQNLGFNGEEFLISITTFYFNNLFIWLFVFFGLALMYRKKRIYTFFILGGLAAHFTYMFIVLGFQYFVEDISFFDKILYAVLIVITIIHSFLMKKEVDSKL
;
A
#
# COMPACT_ATOMS: atom_id res chain seq x y z
N MET A 1 28.15 19.62 -14.78
CA MET A 1 27.26 20.54 -15.52
C MET A 1 25.87 19.92 -15.60
N LYS A 2 24.83 20.59 -15.09
CA LYS A 2 23.43 20.18 -15.30
C LYS A 2 23.04 20.59 -16.72
N LYS A 3 22.65 19.64 -17.57
CA LYS A 3 22.13 19.93 -18.91
C LYS A 3 20.75 20.59 -18.80
N PRO A 4 20.40 21.55 -19.68
CA PRO A 4 19.08 22.17 -19.70
C PRO A 4 17.99 21.13 -20.02
N LEU A 5 16.81 21.27 -19.42
CA LEU A 5 15.70 20.30 -19.48
C LEU A 5 15.20 20.02 -20.91
N THR A 6 15.50 20.91 -21.86
CA THR A 6 15.16 20.81 -23.28
C THR A 6 16.04 19.84 -24.09
N GLU A 7 17.11 19.28 -23.50
CA GLU A 7 18.06 18.38 -24.19
C GLU A 7 17.99 16.91 -23.73
N LEU A 8 17.03 16.54 -22.89
CA LEU A 8 16.92 15.16 -22.40
C LEU A 8 16.50 14.23 -23.53
N LYS A 9 17.40 13.34 -23.95
CA LYS A 9 17.10 12.28 -24.93
C LYS A 9 16.48 11.08 -24.22
N PRO A 10 15.64 10.25 -24.89
CA PRO A 10 15.11 9.02 -24.30
C PRO A 10 16.20 8.08 -23.74
N GLU A 11 17.39 8.14 -24.34
CA GLU A 11 18.62 7.46 -23.93
C GLU A 11 19.06 7.83 -22.50
N ASP A 12 18.82 9.07 -22.06
CA ASP A 12 19.17 9.60 -20.73
C ASP A 12 18.20 9.12 -19.63
N ALA A 13 17.03 8.59 -20.00
CA ALA A 13 16.06 8.03 -19.06
C ALA A 13 16.55 6.69 -18.48
N ILE A 14 17.27 5.89 -19.27
CA ILE A 14 17.82 4.58 -18.86
C ILE A 14 18.72 4.71 -17.62
N PRO A 15 19.71 5.63 -17.56
CA PRO A 15 20.49 5.88 -16.36
C PRO A 15 19.64 6.27 -15.14
N LEU A 16 18.55 7.01 -15.33
CA LEU A 16 17.68 7.46 -14.24
C LEU A 16 16.93 6.27 -13.62
N PHE A 17 16.34 5.40 -14.44
CA PHE A 17 15.68 4.17 -13.97
C PHE A 17 16.65 3.23 -13.27
N VAL A 18 17.87 3.07 -13.79
CA VAL A 18 18.91 2.25 -13.16
C VAL A 18 19.32 2.84 -11.80
N ARG A 19 19.46 4.16 -11.69
CA ARG A 19 19.75 4.83 -10.41
C ARG A 19 18.61 4.65 -9.42
N LEU A 20 17.36 4.87 -9.82
CA LEU A 20 16.19 4.70 -8.96
C LEU A 20 16.06 3.25 -8.48
N LYS A 21 16.20 2.28 -9.38
CA LYS A 21 16.24 0.86 -9.05
C LYS A 21 17.32 0.57 -8.01
N ASN A 22 18.54 1.07 -8.22
CA ASN A 22 19.63 0.85 -7.27
C ASN A 22 19.37 1.55 -5.92
N ILE A 23 18.69 2.69 -5.91
CA ILE A 23 18.28 3.42 -4.69
C ILE A 23 17.18 2.70 -3.92
N ILE A 24 16.29 1.96 -4.60
CA ILE A 24 15.18 1.24 -3.94
C ILE A 24 15.58 -0.21 -3.64
N LEU A 25 15.97 -0.98 -4.67
CA LEU A 25 16.24 -2.42 -4.58
C LEU A 25 17.71 -2.73 -4.20
N GLY A 26 18.62 -1.77 -4.37
CA GLY A 26 20.05 -2.02 -4.18
C GLY A 26 20.72 -2.57 -5.44
N LYS A 27 22.03 -2.74 -5.38
CA LYS A 27 22.85 -3.20 -6.52
C LYS A 27 22.89 -4.71 -6.67
N GLN A 28 22.70 -5.44 -5.57
CA GLN A 28 22.79 -6.90 -5.53
C GLN A 28 21.39 -7.51 -5.67
N LYS A 29 21.29 -8.56 -6.49
CA LYS A 29 20.06 -9.35 -6.61
C LYS A 29 20.02 -10.37 -5.47
N PRO A 30 18.90 -10.51 -4.73
CA PRO A 30 18.77 -11.53 -3.70
C PRO A 30 18.54 -12.91 -4.33
N ASP A 31 18.49 -13.96 -3.51
CA ASP A 31 18.21 -15.33 -3.95
C ASP A 31 16.79 -15.47 -4.55
N GLY A 32 16.56 -16.56 -5.28
CA GLY A 32 15.30 -16.79 -6.00
C GLY A 32 14.07 -16.82 -5.10
N PHE A 33 14.19 -17.35 -3.88
CA PHE A 33 13.08 -17.39 -2.93
C PHE A 33 12.69 -15.98 -2.47
N THR A 34 13.68 -15.14 -2.13
CA THR A 34 13.45 -13.72 -1.81
C THR A 34 12.82 -12.98 -3.00
N GLN A 35 13.24 -13.26 -4.24
CA GLN A 35 12.67 -12.61 -5.43
C GLN A 35 11.19 -12.97 -5.63
N ILE A 36 10.81 -14.24 -5.46
CA ILE A 36 9.42 -14.70 -5.58
C ILE A 36 8.57 -14.07 -4.48
N THR A 37 9.02 -14.18 -3.23
CA THR A 37 8.40 -13.57 -2.04
C THR A 37 8.15 -12.08 -2.28
N PHE A 38 9.19 -11.35 -2.69
CA PHE A 38 9.09 -9.93 -3.00
C PHE A 38 8.10 -9.63 -4.12
N SER A 39 8.11 -10.41 -5.20
CA SER A 39 7.23 -10.16 -6.34
C SER A 39 5.76 -10.32 -5.97
N ILE A 40 5.43 -11.38 -5.20
CA ILE A 40 4.06 -11.60 -4.71
C ILE A 40 3.66 -10.49 -3.74
N SER A 41 4.51 -10.15 -2.77
CA SER A 41 4.22 -9.07 -1.83
C SER A 41 4.08 -7.71 -2.51
N LEU A 42 4.92 -7.41 -3.50
CA LEU A 42 4.83 -6.18 -4.27
C LEU A 42 3.51 -6.11 -5.07
N LEU A 43 3.08 -7.22 -5.64
CA LEU A 43 1.80 -7.29 -6.34
C LEU A 43 0.62 -7.07 -5.38
N SER A 44 0.60 -7.75 -4.23
CA SER A 44 -0.43 -7.54 -3.21
C SER A 44 -0.46 -6.09 -2.71
N TRP A 45 0.71 -5.51 -2.43
CA TRP A 45 0.82 -4.10 -2.05
C TRP A 45 0.32 -3.16 -3.15
N LEU A 46 0.68 -3.40 -4.41
CA LEU A 46 0.26 -2.57 -5.54
C LEU A 46 -1.26 -2.56 -5.68
N LEU A 47 -1.89 -3.74 -5.62
CA LEU A 47 -3.34 -3.87 -5.71
C LEU A 47 -4.05 -3.10 -4.58
N LEU A 48 -3.57 -3.23 -3.34
CA LEU A 48 -4.13 -2.54 -2.18
C LEU A 48 -3.94 -1.01 -2.28
N VAL A 49 -2.75 -0.55 -2.69
CA VAL A 49 -2.49 0.89 -2.84
C VAL A 49 -3.31 1.49 -3.97
N VAL A 50 -3.38 0.82 -5.12
CA VAL A 50 -4.20 1.28 -6.25
C VAL A 50 -5.66 1.37 -5.83
N TRP A 51 -6.18 0.37 -5.12
CA TRP A 51 -7.55 0.42 -4.60
C TRP A 51 -7.77 1.64 -3.69
N ASN A 52 -6.91 1.86 -2.70
CA ASN A 52 -7.02 3.01 -1.79
C ASN A 52 -6.88 4.36 -2.53
N ALA A 53 -5.97 4.45 -3.50
CA ALA A 53 -5.76 5.66 -4.28
C ALA A 53 -6.96 5.98 -5.19
N VAL A 54 -7.54 4.95 -5.83
CA VAL A 54 -8.76 5.11 -6.64
C VAL A 54 -9.93 5.53 -5.76
N SER A 55 -10.14 4.90 -4.61
CA SER A 55 -11.21 5.29 -3.68
C SER A 55 -11.06 6.75 -3.22
N TYR A 56 -9.84 7.18 -2.88
CA TYR A 56 -9.60 8.56 -2.52
C TYR A 56 -9.86 9.53 -3.69
N PHE A 57 -9.39 9.17 -4.88
CA PHE A 57 -9.58 9.99 -6.07
C PHE A 57 -11.07 10.15 -6.44
N VAL A 58 -11.86 9.09 -6.28
CA VAL A 58 -13.31 9.12 -6.49
C VAL A 58 -13.98 10.10 -5.52
N LEU A 59 -13.56 10.14 -4.25
CA LEU A 59 -14.07 11.10 -3.27
C LEU A 59 -13.66 12.54 -3.61
N LEU A 60 -12.41 12.77 -4.02
CA LEU A 60 -11.94 14.11 -4.43
C LEU A 60 -12.63 14.65 -5.69
N THR A 61 -13.18 13.77 -6.52
CA THR A 61 -13.84 14.12 -7.78
C THR A 61 -15.35 13.93 -7.73
N SER A 62 -15.93 13.84 -6.53
CA SER A 62 -17.36 13.58 -6.33
C SER A 62 -18.25 14.59 -7.07
N ASP A 63 -17.91 15.88 -7.03
CA ASP A 63 -18.62 16.95 -7.75
C ASP A 63 -18.61 16.75 -9.27
N ILE A 64 -17.44 16.44 -9.84
CA ILE A 64 -17.27 16.20 -11.29
C ILE A 64 -18.09 14.97 -11.70
N ILE A 65 -18.09 13.92 -10.87
CA ILE A 65 -18.89 12.72 -11.12
C ILE A 65 -20.38 13.06 -11.08
N LYS A 66 -20.82 13.88 -10.11
CA LYS A 66 -22.21 14.32 -10.00
C LYS A 66 -22.67 15.10 -11.22
N GLU A 67 -21.86 16.05 -11.69
CA GLU A 67 -22.15 16.84 -12.89
C GLU A 67 -22.25 15.97 -14.16
N ASN A 68 -21.37 14.97 -14.31
CA ASN A 68 -21.27 14.19 -15.56
C ASN A 68 -22.12 12.90 -15.56
N LYS A 69 -22.42 12.33 -14.40
CA LYS A 69 -23.13 11.04 -14.25
C LYS A 69 -24.50 11.18 -13.60
N GLY A 70 -24.82 12.34 -13.03
CA GLY A 70 -26.12 12.63 -12.44
C GLY A 70 -26.39 11.95 -11.09
N PHE A 71 -25.38 11.37 -10.44
CA PHE A 71 -25.50 10.80 -9.10
C PHE A 71 -24.40 11.32 -8.18
N SER A 72 -24.73 11.50 -6.90
CA SER A 72 -23.80 11.97 -5.87
C SER A 72 -23.07 10.79 -5.22
N VAL A 73 -21.74 10.77 -5.36
CA VAL A 73 -20.88 9.79 -4.65
C VAL A 73 -21.02 9.99 -3.14
N ASP A 74 -21.05 11.23 -2.68
CA ASP A 74 -21.12 11.57 -1.27
C ASP A 74 -22.41 11.03 -0.64
N GLU A 75 -23.55 11.15 -1.33
CA GLU A 75 -24.83 10.59 -0.86
C GLU A 75 -24.79 9.06 -0.74
N VAL A 76 -24.10 8.38 -1.67
CA VAL A 76 -23.91 6.91 -1.61
C VAL A 76 -23.08 6.53 -0.39
N ILE A 77 -21.98 7.24 -0.14
CA ILE A 77 -21.09 6.97 1.00
C ILE A 77 -21.78 7.30 2.33
N ILE A 78 -22.51 8.41 2.42
CA ILE A 78 -23.31 8.79 3.60
C ILE A 78 -24.32 7.69 3.91
N LYS A 79 -25.07 7.22 2.89
CA LYS A 79 -26.05 6.16 3.05
C LYS A 79 -25.42 4.84 3.48
N ASN A 80 -24.26 4.49 2.93
CA ASN A 80 -23.52 3.30 3.34
C ASN A 80 -23.06 3.41 4.80
N GLY A 81 -22.51 4.56 5.22
CA GLY A 81 -22.18 4.83 6.60
C GLY A 81 -23.37 4.65 7.55
N GLN A 82 -24.54 5.15 7.17
CA GLN A 82 -25.78 4.95 7.93
C GLN A 82 -26.19 3.48 8.03
N ASN A 83 -26.07 2.71 6.95
CA ASN A 83 -26.36 1.26 6.94
C ASN A 83 -25.43 0.48 7.88
N LEU A 84 -24.20 0.97 8.07
CA LEU A 84 -23.22 0.40 9.00
C LEU A 84 -23.41 0.89 10.45
N GLY A 85 -24.40 1.76 10.71
CA GLY A 85 -24.72 2.28 12.04
C GLY A 85 -23.96 3.55 12.44
N PHE A 86 -23.27 4.20 11.49
CA PHE A 86 -22.57 5.48 11.72
C PHE A 86 -23.46 6.69 11.42
N ASN A 87 -23.08 7.86 11.93
CA ASN A 87 -23.53 9.13 11.35
C ASN A 87 -22.91 9.26 9.94
N GLY A 88 -23.75 9.36 8.91
CA GLY A 88 -23.29 9.31 7.52
C GLY A 88 -22.36 10.45 7.11
N GLU A 89 -22.59 11.69 7.58
CA GLU A 89 -21.70 12.82 7.25
C GLU A 89 -20.35 12.70 7.96
N GLU A 90 -20.36 12.31 9.24
CA GLU A 90 -19.12 12.04 9.99
C GLU A 90 -18.34 10.89 9.36
N PHE A 91 -19.04 9.86 8.87
CA PHE A 91 -18.43 8.74 8.16
C PHE A 91 -17.78 9.18 6.85
N LEU A 92 -18.43 10.04 6.06
CA LEU A 92 -17.85 10.59 4.83
C LEU A 92 -16.54 11.36 5.10
N ILE A 93 -16.51 12.20 6.14
CA ILE A 93 -15.30 12.91 6.55
C ILE A 93 -14.21 11.94 7.01
N SER A 94 -14.60 10.95 7.80
CA SER A 94 -13.69 9.94 8.38
C SER A 94 -13.08 9.05 7.31
N ILE A 95 -13.87 8.56 6.34
CA ILE A 95 -13.38 7.68 5.26
C ILE A 95 -12.50 8.44 4.27
N THR A 96 -12.82 9.70 3.97
CA THR A 96 -11.97 10.57 3.15
C THR A 96 -10.61 10.80 3.82
N THR A 97 -10.62 11.13 5.12
CA THR A 97 -9.41 11.32 5.91
C THR A 97 -8.61 10.03 6.04
N PHE A 98 -9.30 8.91 6.24
CA PHE A 98 -8.69 7.60 6.30
C PHE A 98 -7.91 7.29 5.02
N TYR A 99 -8.56 7.38 3.85
CA TYR A 99 -7.89 7.07 2.59
C TYR A 99 -6.68 7.97 2.33
N PHE A 100 -6.77 9.27 2.60
CA PHE A 100 -5.66 10.19 2.47
C PHE A 100 -4.46 9.78 3.35
N ASN A 101 -4.69 9.61 4.64
CA ASN A 101 -3.63 9.26 5.59
C ASN A 101 -3.07 7.85 5.33
N ASN A 102 -3.92 6.94 4.86
CA ASN A 102 -3.53 5.56 4.58
C ASN A 102 -2.50 5.46 3.44
N LEU A 103 -2.48 6.41 2.50
CA LEU A 103 -1.44 6.46 1.46
C LEU A 103 -0.03 6.57 2.06
N PHE A 104 0.14 7.33 3.15
CA PHE A 104 1.43 7.46 3.83
C PHE A 104 1.83 6.19 4.58
N ILE A 105 0.85 5.50 5.19
CA ILE A 105 1.09 4.19 5.82
C ILE A 105 1.56 3.18 4.76
N TRP A 106 0.96 3.20 3.57
CA TRP A 106 1.37 2.33 2.47
C TRP A 106 2.77 2.63 1.93
N LEU A 107 3.22 3.90 1.94
CA LEU A 107 4.61 4.24 1.64
C LEU A 107 5.59 3.63 2.66
N PHE A 108 5.19 3.59 3.95
CA PHE A 108 5.97 2.94 4.99
C PHE A 108 6.09 1.42 4.76
N VAL A 109 5.00 0.76 4.37
CA VAL A 109 5.01 -0.66 3.97
C VAL A 109 5.89 -0.90 2.75
N PHE A 110 5.82 0.00 1.74
CA PHE A 110 6.66 -0.09 0.54
C PHE A 110 8.16 -0.01 0.88
N PHE A 111 8.53 0.87 1.81
CA PHE A 111 9.90 0.93 2.30
C PHE A 111 10.33 -0.40 2.94
N GLY A 112 9.43 -1.05 3.69
CA GLY A 112 9.62 -2.42 4.17
C GLY A 112 9.87 -3.43 3.05
N LEU A 113 9.10 -3.39 1.96
CA LEU A 113 9.30 -4.27 0.81
C LEU A 113 10.66 -4.04 0.13
N ALA A 114 11.09 -2.78 -0.02
CA ALA A 114 12.41 -2.46 -0.55
C ALA A 114 13.54 -3.03 0.33
N LEU A 115 13.39 -2.95 1.66
CA LEU A 115 14.31 -3.56 2.61
C LEU A 115 14.29 -5.10 2.57
N MET A 116 13.14 -5.71 2.31
CA MET A 116 13.00 -7.15 2.13
C MET A 116 13.82 -7.64 0.95
N TYR A 117 13.72 -6.95 -0.20
CA TYR A 117 14.54 -7.26 -1.38
C TYR A 117 16.04 -7.14 -1.09
N ARG A 118 16.43 -6.19 -0.24
CA ARG A 118 17.81 -6.00 0.24
C ARG A 118 18.23 -6.98 1.34
N LYS A 119 17.36 -7.93 1.71
CA LYS A 119 17.56 -8.90 2.80
C LYS A 119 17.94 -8.24 4.14
N LYS A 120 17.44 -7.04 4.42
CA LYS A 120 17.72 -6.32 5.69
C LYS A 120 16.70 -6.72 6.75
N ARG A 121 17.11 -7.41 7.82
CA ARG A 121 16.23 -7.96 8.90
C ARG A 121 15.16 -7.00 9.44
N ILE A 122 15.43 -5.70 9.46
CA ILE A 122 14.47 -4.69 9.94
C ILE A 122 13.22 -4.57 9.04
N TYR A 123 13.24 -5.13 7.82
CA TYR A 123 12.12 -5.10 6.88
C TYR A 123 10.80 -5.62 7.50
N THR A 124 10.87 -6.66 8.35
CA THR A 124 9.70 -7.25 9.00
C THR A 124 8.98 -6.23 9.88
N PHE A 125 9.72 -5.38 10.59
CA PHE A 125 9.15 -4.31 11.40
C PHE A 125 8.39 -3.29 10.55
N PHE A 126 8.95 -2.90 9.40
CA PHE A 126 8.29 -1.94 8.51
C PHE A 126 7.02 -2.53 7.85
N ILE A 127 7.07 -3.77 7.39
CA ILE A 127 5.90 -4.40 6.75
C ILE A 127 4.81 -4.69 7.79
N LEU A 128 5.13 -5.47 8.84
CA LEU A 128 4.12 -5.87 9.83
C LEU A 128 3.67 -4.68 10.70
N GLY A 129 4.59 -3.78 11.05
CA GLY A 129 4.26 -2.56 11.77
C GLY A 129 3.41 -1.60 10.94
N GLY A 130 3.70 -1.47 9.63
CA GLY A 130 2.86 -0.69 8.72
C GLY A 130 1.47 -1.28 8.55
N LEU A 131 1.35 -2.61 8.42
CA LEU A 131 0.05 -3.29 8.38
C LEU A 131 -0.73 -3.16 9.69
N ALA A 132 -0.04 -3.28 10.84
CA ALA A 132 -0.66 -3.05 12.15
C ALA A 132 -1.16 -1.61 12.26
N ALA A 133 -0.34 -0.62 11.87
CA ALA A 133 -0.74 0.78 11.86
C ALA A 133 -1.95 1.03 10.93
N HIS A 134 -1.99 0.41 9.75
CA HIS A 134 -3.13 0.46 8.84
C HIS A 134 -4.42 -0.05 9.51
N PHE A 135 -4.40 -1.26 10.08
CA PHE A 135 -5.58 -1.83 10.73
C PHE A 135 -6.00 -1.07 11.98
N THR A 136 -5.05 -0.70 12.83
CA THR A 136 -5.33 0.11 14.03
C THR A 136 -5.98 1.44 13.63
N TYR A 137 -5.44 2.12 12.61
CA TYR A 137 -6.00 3.37 12.15
C TYR A 137 -7.40 3.19 11.53
N MET A 138 -7.59 2.14 10.72
CA MET A 138 -8.90 1.77 10.17
C MET A 138 -9.93 1.55 11.27
N PHE A 139 -9.60 0.76 12.30
CA PHE A 139 -10.55 0.43 13.36
C PHE A 139 -10.89 1.63 14.24
N ILE A 140 -9.94 2.55 14.45
CA ILE A 140 -10.19 3.78 15.21
C ILE A 140 -11.08 4.74 14.43
N VAL A 141 -10.85 4.90 13.13
CA VAL A 141 -11.52 5.93 12.32
C VAL A 141 -12.84 5.44 11.73
N LEU A 142 -12.91 4.18 11.30
CA LEU A 142 -14.04 3.60 10.57
C LEU A 142 -14.73 2.48 11.34
N GLY A 143 -14.23 2.12 12.51
CA GLY A 143 -14.74 1.01 13.31
C GLY A 143 -14.41 -0.37 12.73
N PHE A 144 -14.62 -1.39 13.54
CA PHE A 144 -14.41 -2.78 13.12
C PHE A 144 -15.47 -3.25 12.11
N GLN A 145 -16.69 -2.73 12.18
CA GLN A 145 -17.79 -3.09 11.28
C GLN A 145 -17.45 -2.81 9.82
N TYR A 146 -16.78 -1.68 9.54
CA TYR A 146 -16.30 -1.34 8.20
C TYR A 146 -15.36 -2.42 7.62
N PHE A 147 -14.46 -2.96 8.44
CA PHE A 147 -13.58 -4.05 8.00
C PHE A 147 -14.36 -5.34 7.70
N VAL A 148 -15.40 -5.64 8.48
CA VAL A 148 -16.19 -6.85 8.28
C VAL A 148 -17.06 -6.74 7.03
N GLU A 149 -17.81 -5.66 6.89
CA GLU A 149 -18.87 -5.52 5.89
C GLU A 149 -18.40 -4.87 4.58
N ASP A 150 -17.57 -3.82 4.65
CA ASP A 150 -17.23 -2.99 3.49
C ASP A 150 -15.91 -3.38 2.83
N ILE A 151 -14.93 -3.87 3.62
CA ILE A 151 -13.68 -4.36 3.04
C ILE A 151 -13.92 -5.69 2.33
N SER A 152 -13.56 -5.73 1.05
CA SER A 152 -13.77 -6.89 0.19
C SER A 152 -13.02 -8.12 0.71
N PHE A 153 -13.58 -9.31 0.45
CA PHE A 153 -12.91 -10.56 0.78
C PHE A 153 -11.56 -10.71 0.04
N PHE A 154 -11.48 -10.17 -1.18
CA PHE A 154 -10.25 -10.15 -1.94
C PHE A 154 -9.14 -9.35 -1.24
N ASP A 155 -9.45 -8.16 -0.72
CA ASP A 155 -8.47 -7.35 0.02
C ASP A 155 -8.01 -8.07 1.30
N LYS A 156 -8.94 -8.73 2.01
CA LYS A 156 -8.63 -9.58 3.18
C LYS A 156 -7.62 -10.66 2.84
N ILE A 157 -7.74 -11.30 1.68
CA ILE A 157 -6.75 -12.27 1.18
C ILE A 157 -5.42 -11.59 0.91
N LEU A 158 -5.39 -10.42 0.26
CA LEU A 158 -4.14 -9.70 -0.02
C LEU A 158 -3.40 -9.32 1.26
N TYR A 159 -4.12 -8.86 2.29
CA TYR A 159 -3.54 -8.61 3.62
C TYR A 159 -2.95 -9.89 4.22
N ALA A 160 -3.69 -10.99 4.19
CA ALA A 160 -3.23 -12.28 4.71
C ALA A 160 -1.97 -12.77 3.98
N VAL A 161 -1.94 -12.65 2.64
CA VAL A 161 -0.77 -12.98 1.81
C VAL A 161 0.45 -12.17 2.25
N LEU A 162 0.31 -10.85 2.42
CA LEU A 162 1.41 -10.00 2.89
C LEU A 162 1.94 -10.42 4.27
N ILE A 163 1.04 -10.70 5.23
CA ILE A 163 1.41 -11.12 6.58
C ILE A 163 2.12 -12.47 6.55
N VAL A 164 1.50 -13.47 5.95
CA VAL A 164 1.99 -14.86 5.94
C VAL A 164 3.33 -14.95 5.22
N ILE A 165 3.45 -14.35 4.03
CA ILE A 165 4.70 -14.35 3.28
C ILE A 165 5.82 -13.65 4.05
N THR A 166 5.52 -12.52 4.71
CA THR A 166 6.51 -11.78 5.51
C THR A 166 7.01 -12.62 6.68
N ILE A 167 6.12 -13.33 7.37
CA ILE A 167 6.45 -14.22 8.50
C ILE A 167 7.30 -15.40 8.01
N ILE A 168 6.87 -16.10 6.96
CA ILE A 168 7.60 -17.24 6.39
C ILE A 168 9.01 -16.81 5.97
N HIS A 169 9.12 -15.71 5.22
CA HIS A 169 10.41 -15.18 4.78
C HIS A 169 11.29 -14.79 5.97
N SER A 170 10.73 -14.21 7.03
CA SER A 170 11.50 -13.80 8.22
C SER A 170 12.10 -15.01 8.94
N PHE A 171 11.32 -16.08 9.11
CA PHE A 171 11.81 -17.32 9.72
C PHE A 171 12.94 -17.98 8.90
N LEU A 172 12.80 -18.02 7.57
CA LEU A 172 13.84 -18.59 6.70
C LEU A 172 15.11 -17.74 6.69
N MET A 173 14.97 -16.42 6.68
CA MET A 173 16.09 -15.48 6.81
C MET A 173 16.86 -15.64 8.12
N LYS A 174 16.16 -15.94 9.22
CA LYS A 174 16.81 -16.21 10.51
C LYS A 174 17.68 -17.47 10.42
N LYS A 175 17.13 -18.56 9.88
CA LYS A 175 17.85 -19.83 9.68
C LYS A 175 19.10 -19.70 8.82
N GLU A 176 19.05 -18.91 7.74
CA GLU A 176 20.20 -18.71 6.85
C GLU A 176 21.39 -18.03 7.55
N VAL A 177 21.10 -17.14 8.52
CA VAL A 177 22.17 -16.49 9.30
C VAL A 177 22.70 -17.41 10.38
N ASP A 178 21.81 -18.14 11.06
CA ASP A 178 22.21 -19.10 12.10
C ASP A 178 23.03 -20.27 11.51
N SER A 179 22.82 -20.64 10.23
CA SER A 179 23.63 -21.65 9.53
C SER A 179 24.99 -21.15 9.01
N LYS A 180 25.25 -19.84 9.04
CA LYS A 180 26.51 -19.22 8.59
C LYS A 180 27.43 -18.82 9.75
N LEU A 181 26.98 -19.06 10.99
CA LEU A 181 27.76 -18.94 12.24
C LEU A 181 28.22 -20.34 12.67
#